data_AF-A0A7Y4P1G3-F1
#
_entry.id   AF-A0A7Y4P1G3-F1
#
_cell.length_a   1.000
_cell.length_b   1.000
_cell.length_c   1.000
_cell.angle_alpha   90.00
_cell.angle_beta   90.00
_cell.angle_gamma   90.00
#
_symmetry.space_group_name_H-M   'P 1'
#
loop_
_entity.id
_entity.type
_entity.pdbx_description
1 polymer ?
#
loop_
_entity_poly.entity_id
_entity_poly.type
_entity_poly.pdbx_seq_one_letter_code
_entity_poly.pdbx_strand_id
1 'polypeptide(L)' 'MGVSGVPRCPECGEPGRPILYGLPTRRAQEAAAAGRVSLAGCMMPPEHDEWVCAGGHGWRTGDQEQLAAAIRSAIDG' A
#
# COMPACT_ATOMS: atom_id res chain seq x y z
N MET A 1 11.39 3.72 16.79
CA MET A 1 10.95 2.32 16.96
C MET A 1 10.21 1.93 15.69
N GLY A 2 10.69 0.89 14.99
CA GLY A 2 10.35 0.59 13.60
C GLY A 2 8.87 0.30 13.40
N VAL A 3 8.29 0.87 12.34
CA VAL A 3 6.91 0.59 11.94
C VAL A 3 6.83 -0.78 11.27
N SER A 4 6.75 -1.84 12.07
CA SER A 4 6.48 -3.20 11.58
C SER A 4 4.99 -3.40 11.23
N GLY A 5 4.35 -2.40 10.64
CA GLY A 5 2.90 -2.34 10.37
C GLY A 5 2.50 -2.75 8.95
N VAL A 6 3.34 -3.56 8.29
CA VAL A 6 3.05 -4.07 6.95
C VAL A 6 2.41 -5.46 7.10
N PRO A 7 1.11 -5.63 6.79
CA PRO A 7 0.48 -6.93 6.78
C PRO A 7 1.14 -7.82 5.73
N ARG A 8 1.19 -9.11 6.02
CA ARG A 8 1.70 -10.12 5.08
C ARG A 8 0.55 -10.64 4.23
N CYS A 9 0.89 -11.01 3.01
CA CYS A 9 -0.07 -11.64 2.13
C CYS A 9 -0.56 -12.96 2.73
N PRO A 10 -1.88 -13.19 2.83
CA PRO A 10 -2.42 -14.46 3.31
C PRO A 10 -2.13 -15.63 2.34
N GLU A 11 -1.93 -15.35 1.06
CA GLU A 11 -1.69 -16.37 0.01
C GLU A 11 -0.23 -16.82 -0.05
N CYS A 12 0.72 -15.89 0.04
CA CYS A 12 2.14 -16.19 -0.18
C CYS A 12 3.07 -15.80 0.98
N GLY A 13 2.59 -15.12 2.02
CA GLY A 13 3.39 -14.71 3.18
C GLY A 13 4.40 -13.57 2.95
N GLU A 14 4.50 -13.08 1.71
CA GLU A 14 5.31 -11.93 1.31
C GLU A 14 4.82 -10.64 2.00
N PRO A 15 5.72 -9.66 2.22
CA PRO A 15 5.33 -8.35 2.74
C PRO A 15 4.39 -7.63 1.75
N GLY A 16 3.27 -7.14 2.26
CA GLY A 16 2.37 -6.30 1.49
C GLY A 16 2.99 -4.94 1.19
N ARG A 17 2.58 -4.34 0.08
CA ARG A 17 2.82 -2.93 -0.20
C ARG A 17 1.48 -2.23 -0.14
N PRO A 18 1.39 -1.08 0.54
CA PRO A 18 0.16 -0.34 0.57
C PRO A 18 -0.20 0.12 -0.84
N ILE A 19 -1.46 0.04 -1.19
CA ILE A 19 -2.00 0.57 -2.42
C ILE A 19 -2.50 1.99 -2.14
N LEU A 20 -1.94 2.95 -2.86
CA LEU A 20 -2.41 4.33 -2.83
C LEU A 20 -3.40 4.54 -4.00
N TYR A 21 -4.66 4.77 -3.65
CA TYR A 21 -5.69 5.24 -4.58
C TYR A 21 -5.82 6.75 -4.53
N GLY A 22 -6.34 7.34 -5.60
CA GLY A 22 -6.58 8.77 -5.70
C GLY A 22 -5.51 9.48 -6.52
N LEU A 23 -5.31 10.78 -6.25
CA LEU A 23 -4.36 11.61 -6.99
C LEU A 23 -2.97 11.58 -6.30
N PRO A 24 -1.98 10.85 -6.84
CA PRO A 24 -0.68 10.73 -6.18
C PRO A 24 0.11 12.03 -6.27
N THR A 25 0.59 12.50 -5.13
CA THR A 25 1.58 13.59 -5.07
C THR A 25 2.91 13.15 -5.70
N ARG A 26 3.77 14.09 -6.09
CA ARG A 26 5.08 13.77 -6.70
C ARG A 26 5.90 12.79 -5.86
N ARG A 27 5.96 12.99 -4.54
CA ARG A 27 6.65 12.06 -3.62
C ARG A 27 6.06 10.65 -3.64
N ALA A 28 4.74 10.53 -3.78
CA ALA A 28 4.09 9.22 -3.90
C ALA A 28 4.46 8.50 -5.20
N GLN A 29 4.64 9.23 -6.30
CA GLN A 29 5.13 8.67 -7.56
C GLN A 29 6.58 8.19 -7.43
N GLU A 30 7.43 8.95 -6.74
CA GLU A 30 8.82 8.56 -6.47
C GLU A 30 8.89 7.31 -5.58
N ALA A 31 8.08 7.25 -4.52
CA ALA A 31 7.96 6.07 -3.66
C ALA A 31 7.46 4.83 -4.42
N ALA A 32 6.59 5.02 -5.41
CA ALA A 32 6.10 3.95 -6.27
C ALA A 32 7.16 3.45 -7.24
N ALA A 33 7.92 4.36 -7.85
CA ALA A 33 9.08 4.01 -8.67
C ALA A 33 10.14 3.25 -7.86
N ALA A 34 10.27 3.54 -6.57
CA ALA A 34 11.12 2.82 -5.63
C ALA A 34 10.51 1.49 -5.11
N GLY A 35 9.30 1.11 -5.54
CA GLY A 35 8.64 -0.13 -5.15
C GLY A 35 8.14 -0.17 -3.70
N ARG A 36 8.02 0.99 -3.03
CA ARG A 36 7.58 1.09 -1.62
C ARG A 36 6.06 1.18 -1.48
N VAL A 37 5.37 1.73 -2.49
CA VAL A 37 3.92 1.88 -2.55
C VAL A 37 3.44 1.48 -3.95
N SER A 38 2.26 0.90 -4.07
CA SER A 38 1.66 0.63 -5.38
C SER A 38 0.64 1.71 -5.68
N LEU A 39 0.74 2.38 -6.82
CA LEU A 39 -0.29 3.34 -7.24
C LEU A 39 -1.41 2.58 -7.94
N ALA A 40 -2.63 2.75 -7.44
CA ALA A 40 -3.82 2.32 -8.15
C ALA A 40 -4.49 3.51 -8.85
N GLY A 41 -5.54 3.22 -9.62
CA GLY A 41 -6.29 4.23 -10.34
C GLY A 41 -6.88 5.32 -9.43
N CYS A 42 -7.28 6.43 -10.04
CA CYS A 42 -7.85 7.57 -9.32
C CYS A 42 -9.18 7.22 -8.60
N MET A 43 -9.87 6.16 -9.04
CA MET A 43 -11.15 5.73 -8.47
C MET A 43 -10.90 4.60 -7.46
N MET A 44 -11.48 4.77 -6.27
CA MET A 44 -11.41 3.82 -5.17
C MET A 44 -12.76 3.08 -5.09
N PRO A 45 -12.94 1.92 -5.73
CA PRO A 45 -14.18 1.17 -5.65
C PRO A 45 -14.44 0.69 -4.21
N PRO A 46 -15.70 0.45 -3.80
CA PRO A 46 -16.01 0.01 -2.42
C PRO A 46 -15.31 -1.31 -2.04
N GLU A 47 -14.95 -2.12 -3.03
CA GLU A 47 -14.33 -3.45 -2.92
C GLU A 47 -12.81 -3.43 -3.20
N HIS A 48 -12.18 -2.24 -3.15
CA HIS A 48 -10.77 -2.11 -3.49
C HIS A 48 -9.83 -2.86 -2.54
N ASP A 49 -8.78 -3.43 -3.12
CA ASP A 49 -7.65 -3.99 -2.39
C ASP A 49 -6.83 -2.87 -1.75
N GLU A 50 -6.51 -3.00 -0.46
CA GLU A 50 -5.72 -2.01 0.27
C GLU A 50 -4.21 -2.32 0.18
N TRP A 51 -3.87 -3.59 0.00
CA TRP A 51 -2.50 -4.10 0.01
C TRP A 51 -2.26 -5.00 -1.18
N VAL A 52 -1.04 -4.99 -1.70
CA VAL A 52 -0.60 -5.92 -2.75
C VAL A 52 0.80 -6.44 -2.49
N CYS A 53 1.03 -7.74 -2.63
CA CYS A 53 2.36 -8.31 -2.48
C CYS A 53 3.18 -8.24 -3.79
N ALA A 54 4.47 -8.60 -3.72
CA ALA A 54 5.32 -8.74 -4.90
C ALA A 54 4.75 -9.73 -5.94
N GLY A 55 4.07 -10.79 -5.47
CA GLY A 55 3.39 -11.77 -6.32
C GLY A 55 2.09 -11.30 -6.99
N GLY A 56 1.61 -10.08 -6.69
CA GLY A 56 0.40 -9.52 -7.30
C GLY A 56 -0.93 -9.90 -6.62
N HIS A 57 -0.92 -10.56 -5.47
CA HIS A 57 -2.14 -10.79 -4.69
C HIS A 57 -2.57 -9.50 -3.99
N GLY A 58 -3.79 -9.04 -4.28
CA GLY A 58 -4.46 -7.95 -3.57
C GLY A 58 -5.23 -8.47 -2.36
N TRP A 59 -5.22 -7.70 -1.26
CA TRP A 59 -6.14 -7.96 -0.14
C TRP A 59 -6.48 -6.68 0.62
N ARG A 60 -7.56 -6.77 1.39
CA ARG A 60 -8.05 -5.74 2.32
C ARG A 60 -7.86 -6.23 3.75
N THR A 61 -7.38 -5.35 4.63
CA THR A 61 -7.34 -5.59 6.08
C THR A 61 -8.52 -4.94 6.78
N GLY A 62 -9.17 -3.94 6.15
CA GLY A 62 -10.25 -3.16 6.74
C GLY A 62 -9.75 -2.16 7.79
N ASP A 63 -8.43 -2.05 7.94
CA ASP A 63 -7.78 -1.15 8.89
C ASP A 63 -7.21 0.06 8.13
N GLN A 64 -8.08 1.05 7.90
CA GLN A 64 -7.71 2.24 7.13
C GLN A 64 -6.62 3.08 7.83
N GLU A 65 -6.51 3.02 9.16
CA GLU A 65 -5.46 3.72 9.90
C GLU A 65 -4.08 3.10 9.62
N GLN A 66 -3.99 1.76 9.63
CA GLN A 66 -2.78 1.03 9.26
C GLN A 66 -2.37 1.32 7.81
N LEU A 67 -3.33 1.30 6.89
CA LEU A 67 -3.08 1.64 5.49
C LEU A 67 -2.54 3.07 5.34
N ALA A 68 -3.22 4.05 5.94
CA ALA A 68 -2.81 5.46 5.86
C ALA A 68 -1.44 5.70 6.51
N ALA A 69 -1.14 5.04 7.63
CA ALA A 69 0.16 5.12 8.29
C ALA A 69 1.27 4.54 7.41
N ALA A 70 1.04 3.38 6.79
CA ALA A 70 2.01 2.74 5.90
C ALA A 70 2.27 3.56 4.64
N ILE A 71 1.23 4.12 4.02
CA ILE A 71 1.34 5.04 2.89
C ILE A 71 2.20 6.25 3.28
N ARG A 72 1.89 6.90 4.41
CA ARG A 72 2.61 8.08 4.87
C ARG A 72 4.08 7.77 5.15
N SER A 73 4.38 6.63 5.78
CA SER A 73 5.75 6.17 5.99
C SER A 73 6.48 5.85 4.67
N ALA A 74 5.80 5.30 3.66
CA ALA A 74 6.40 5.02 2.36
C ALA A 74 6.73 6.30 1.57
N ILE A 75 5.90 7.35 1.71
CA ILE A 75 6.05 8.65 1.04
C ILE A 75 7.08 9.55 1.73
N ASP A 76 7.15 9.51 3.06
CA ASP A 76 8.04 10.38 3.86
C ASP A 76 9.44 9.77 4.10
N GLY A 77 9.63 8.49 3.77
CA GLY A 77 10.88 7.74 3.93
C GLY A 77 11.87 7.83 2.78
#